data_AF-A0A084QFA9-F1
#
_entry.id   AF-A0A084QFA9-F1
#
_cell.length_a   1.000
_cell.length_b   1.000
_cell.length_c   1.000
_cell.angle_alpha   90.00
_cell.angle_beta   90.00
_cell.angle_gamma   90.00
#
_symmetry.space_group_name_H-M   'P 1'
#
loop_
_entity.id
_entity.type
_entity.pdbx_description
1 polymer ?
#
loop_
_entity_poly.entity_id
_entity_poly.type
_entity_poly.pdbx_seq_one_letter_code
_entity_poly.pdbx_strand_id
1 'polypeptide(L)'
;MGACLPSTQGDASMSDCHVFDPSKLAYYPAPTSNGRSTGVLVIPGGGYNHVSLEREGANSTLYLNSHGYDAWVLNYTTATTGQTPLYPTPLEEALGAVRYIRSLDKVQKLGIWGYSAGGHLAAITATNPKADLDFGILTYPVITMDDAWTHQGSRVNLLGDSPSEELVRRMSADEQVTAETPRMFVYHSANDAAVPVQNTLLFLQALAANQVPFQTSILPDGEHGIALALNDPVRNWTPELDRWMNYSI
;
A
#
# COMPACT_ATOMS: atom_id res chain seq x y z
N MET A 1 4.76 -5.99 -25.31
CA MET A 1 3.45 -6.53 -25.71
C MET A 1 3.01 -7.45 -24.59
N GLY A 2 2.11 -6.99 -23.73
CA GLY A 2 1.63 -7.78 -22.58
C GLY A 2 0.78 -8.95 -23.06
N ALA A 3 1.03 -10.15 -22.54
CA ALA A 3 0.23 -11.32 -22.84
C ALA A 3 -1.04 -11.33 -21.98
N CYS A 4 -2.21 -11.35 -22.61
CA CYS A 4 -3.48 -11.70 -21.97
C CYS A 4 -3.55 -13.23 -21.80
N LEU A 5 -4.07 -13.70 -20.67
CA LEU A 5 -4.46 -15.10 -20.48
C LEU A 5 -5.96 -15.19 -20.20
N PRO A 6 -6.65 -16.23 -20.72
CA PRO A 6 -8.10 -16.28 -20.75
C PRO A 6 -8.72 -16.51 -19.37
N SER A 7 -9.83 -15.83 -19.11
CA SER A 7 -10.69 -16.07 -17.95
C SER A 7 -11.42 -17.40 -18.09
N THR A 8 -11.35 -18.24 -17.06
CA THR A 8 -12.18 -19.44 -16.95
C THR A 8 -13.46 -19.09 -16.21
N GLN A 9 -14.51 -18.80 -16.97
CA GLN A 9 -15.94 -19.12 -16.73
C GLN A 9 -16.83 -18.15 -17.51
N GLY A 10 -17.94 -18.70 -18.01
CA GLY A 10 -18.68 -18.23 -19.18
C GLY A 10 -19.44 -16.91 -19.03
N ASP A 11 -19.67 -16.31 -20.20
CA ASP A 11 -20.50 -15.14 -20.49
C ASP A 11 -20.17 -13.84 -19.75
N ALA A 12 -19.10 -13.19 -20.22
CA ALA A 12 -19.05 -11.73 -20.42
C ALA A 12 -18.13 -11.44 -21.61
N SER A 13 -18.47 -10.41 -22.40
CA SER A 13 -17.76 -9.99 -23.60
C SER A 13 -16.23 -9.87 -23.40
N MET A 14 -15.45 -10.27 -24.40
CA MET A 14 -13.99 -10.04 -24.50
C MET A 14 -13.65 -8.54 -24.68
N SER A 15 -14.13 -7.65 -23.81
CA SER A 15 -13.97 -6.20 -23.97
C SER A 15 -13.24 -5.47 -22.84
N ASP A 16 -12.96 -6.06 -21.68
CA ASP A 16 -12.20 -5.37 -20.63
C ASP A 16 -11.17 -6.26 -19.93
N CYS A 17 -10.13 -6.67 -20.67
CA CYS A 17 -8.85 -6.97 -20.02
C CYS A 17 -8.12 -5.63 -19.86
N HIS A 18 -8.26 -4.97 -18.71
CA HIS A 18 -7.44 -3.81 -18.40
C HIS A 18 -5.96 -4.22 -18.37
N VAL A 19 -5.25 -3.95 -19.46
CA VAL A 19 -3.80 -4.10 -19.55
C VAL A 19 -3.19 -3.01 -18.67
N PHE A 20 -2.45 -3.40 -17.64
CA PHE A 20 -1.72 -2.47 -16.79
C PHE A 20 -0.76 -1.63 -17.65
N ASP A 21 -0.82 -0.30 -17.50
CA ASP A 21 0.10 0.63 -18.17
C ASP A 21 1.41 0.75 -17.38
N PRO A 22 2.53 0.17 -17.87
CA PRO A 22 3.81 0.24 -17.16
C PRO A 22 4.38 1.66 -17.04
N SER A 23 3.86 2.64 -17.80
CA SER A 23 4.31 4.04 -17.70
C SER A 23 4.00 4.67 -16.34
N LYS A 24 3.04 4.10 -15.60
CA LYS A 24 2.69 4.50 -14.23
C LYS A 24 3.66 3.99 -13.18
N LEU A 25 4.61 3.13 -13.55
CA LEU A 25 5.51 2.46 -12.63
C LEU A 25 6.96 2.87 -12.90
N ALA A 26 7.55 3.64 -11.99
CA ALA A 26 8.97 3.96 -12.05
C ALA A 26 9.78 2.90 -11.28
N TYR A 27 10.88 2.41 -11.87
CA TYR A 27 11.77 1.40 -11.27
C TYR A 27 13.09 2.04 -10.81
N TYR A 28 13.49 1.73 -9.58
CA TYR A 28 14.69 2.23 -8.90
C TYR A 28 15.50 1.03 -8.36
N PRO A 29 16.45 0.49 -9.13
CA PRO A 29 17.29 -0.60 -8.68
C PRO A 29 18.23 -0.15 -7.56
N ALA A 30 18.44 -1.00 -6.55
CA ALA A 30 19.46 -0.72 -5.55
C ALA A 30 20.86 -0.69 -6.20
N PRO A 31 21.68 0.35 -5.93
CA PRO A 31 23.05 0.43 -6.47
C PRO A 31 23.96 -0.70 -5.98
N THR A 32 23.66 -1.27 -4.81
CA THR A 32 24.41 -2.38 -4.21
C THR A 32 23.42 -3.37 -3.62
N SER A 33 23.52 -4.64 -4.01
CA SER A 33 22.65 -5.69 -3.48
C SER A 33 23.00 -6.02 -2.03
N ASN A 34 21.98 -6.25 -1.20
CA ASN A 34 22.14 -6.84 0.13
C ASN A 34 22.10 -8.39 0.13
N GLY A 35 22.11 -9.02 -1.05
CA GLY A 35 22.07 -10.47 -1.23
C GLY A 35 20.70 -11.13 -1.05
N ARG A 36 19.64 -10.38 -0.71
CA ARG A 36 18.31 -10.94 -0.43
C ARG A 36 17.37 -11.00 -1.63
N SER A 37 17.75 -10.42 -2.77
CA SER A 37 16.90 -10.33 -3.98
C SER A 37 15.46 -9.91 -3.62
N THR A 38 15.34 -8.83 -2.85
CA THR A 38 14.07 -8.34 -2.32
C THR A 38 13.80 -6.95 -2.88
N GLY A 39 12.55 -6.68 -3.26
CA GLY A 39 12.13 -5.36 -3.66
C GLY A 39 10.75 -4.99 -3.15
N VAL A 40 10.39 -3.72 -3.29
CA VAL A 40 9.20 -3.13 -2.69
C VAL A 40 8.48 -2.24 -3.68
N LEU A 41 7.17 -2.46 -3.82
CA LEU A 41 6.25 -1.56 -4.51
C LEU A 41 5.79 -0.47 -3.54
N VAL A 42 6.25 0.76 -3.74
CA VAL A 42 5.88 1.95 -2.96
C VAL A 42 4.62 2.59 -3.55
N ILE A 43 3.64 2.83 -2.68
CA ILE A 43 2.36 3.48 -2.95
C ILE A 43 2.26 4.76 -2.10
N PRO A 44 2.64 5.92 -2.66
CA PRO A 44 2.56 7.19 -1.95
C PRO A 44 1.12 7.57 -1.56
N GLY A 45 0.98 8.38 -0.52
CA GLY A 45 -0.28 9.01 -0.13
C GLY A 45 -0.67 10.18 -1.03
N GLY A 46 -1.51 11.05 -0.49
CA GLY A 46 -2.11 12.20 -1.20
C GLY A 46 -3.64 12.16 -1.27
N GLY A 47 -4.28 11.43 -0.34
CA GLY A 47 -5.73 11.50 -0.14
C GLY A 47 -6.57 10.95 -1.29
N TYR A 48 -6.01 10.11 -2.17
CA TYR A 48 -6.59 9.79 -3.49
C TYR A 48 -6.83 11.02 -4.39
N ASN A 49 -6.32 12.19 -4.00
CA ASN A 49 -6.45 13.44 -4.75
C ASN A 49 -5.26 13.66 -5.69
N HIS A 50 -4.04 13.37 -5.22
CA HIS A 50 -2.79 13.39 -5.96
C HIS A 50 -1.85 12.31 -5.40
N VAL A 51 -0.65 12.16 -6.00
CA VAL A 51 0.38 11.22 -5.53
C VAL A 51 1.57 12.00 -4.97
N SER A 52 1.95 11.74 -3.71
CA SER A 52 3.07 12.39 -3.02
C SER A 52 4.45 11.87 -3.46
N LEU A 53 4.78 12.03 -4.76
CA LEU A 53 5.98 11.43 -5.37
C LEU A 53 7.29 11.90 -4.75
N GLU A 54 7.44 13.20 -4.47
CA GLU A 54 8.70 13.73 -3.92
C GLU A 54 8.93 13.30 -2.47
N ARG A 55 7.90 13.42 -1.61
CA ARG A 55 8.04 13.19 -0.18
C ARG A 55 7.98 11.72 0.21
N GLU A 56 7.11 10.94 -0.42
CA GLU A 56 6.89 9.54 -0.02
C GLU A 56 7.37 8.56 -1.09
N GLY A 57 7.37 8.94 -2.38
CA GLY A 57 8.02 8.16 -3.42
C GLY A 57 9.56 8.20 -3.30
N ALA A 58 10.16 9.36 -3.55
CA ALA A 58 11.62 9.50 -3.66
C ALA A 58 12.35 9.21 -2.33
N ASN A 59 11.83 9.64 -1.19
CA ASN A 59 12.47 9.34 0.10
C ASN A 59 12.46 7.83 0.42
N SER A 60 11.37 7.13 0.10
CA SER A 60 11.29 5.68 0.28
C SER A 60 12.25 4.93 -0.63
N THR A 61 12.35 5.34 -1.91
CA THR A 61 13.27 4.69 -2.86
C THR A 61 14.72 4.89 -2.44
N LEU A 62 15.10 6.11 -2.04
CA LEU A 62 16.45 6.40 -1.52
C LEU A 62 16.75 5.56 -0.27
N TYR A 63 15.82 5.48 0.67
CA TYR A 63 15.97 4.67 1.88
C TYR A 63 16.10 3.18 1.53
N LEU A 64 15.20 2.61 0.74
CA LEU A 64 15.24 1.20 0.32
C LEU A 64 16.53 0.86 -0.43
N ASN A 65 16.90 1.68 -1.41
CA ASN A 65 18.11 1.47 -2.21
C ASN A 65 19.38 1.56 -1.35
N SER A 66 19.42 2.44 -0.35
CA SER A 66 20.56 2.52 0.59
C SER A 66 20.71 1.26 1.46
N HIS A 67 19.62 0.49 1.64
CA HIS A 67 19.60 -0.80 2.34
C HIS A 67 19.70 -2.01 1.38
N GLY A 68 19.89 -1.75 0.08
CA GLY A 68 20.09 -2.79 -0.93
C GLY A 68 18.81 -3.45 -1.44
N TYR A 69 17.64 -2.80 -1.27
CA TYR A 69 16.36 -3.26 -1.80
C TYR A 69 15.97 -2.50 -3.07
N ASP A 70 15.48 -3.24 -4.06
CA ASP A 70 14.90 -2.66 -5.28
C ASP A 70 13.57 -1.99 -4.95
N ALA A 71 13.25 -0.90 -5.64
CA ALA A 71 12.00 -0.19 -5.41
C ALA A 71 11.26 0.10 -6.71
N TRP A 72 9.94 0.04 -6.66
CA TRP A 72 9.06 0.57 -7.68
C TRP A 72 8.15 1.61 -7.05
N VAL A 73 7.84 2.70 -7.75
CA VAL A 73 6.87 3.70 -7.27
C VAL A 73 5.70 3.73 -8.24
N LEU A 74 4.49 3.49 -7.72
CA LEU A 74 3.27 3.57 -8.52
C LEU A 74 2.68 4.97 -8.46
N ASN A 75 2.58 5.61 -9.63
CA ASN A 75 1.81 6.83 -9.85
C ASN A 75 0.37 6.48 -10.27
N TYR A 76 -0.43 6.03 -9.30
CA TYR A 76 -1.80 5.56 -9.52
C TYR A 76 -2.76 6.70 -9.87
N THR A 77 -3.92 6.35 -10.45
CA THR A 77 -4.98 7.30 -10.79
C THR A 77 -5.56 7.95 -9.54
N THR A 78 -5.66 9.28 -9.56
CA THR A 78 -6.22 10.08 -8.47
C THR A 78 -7.27 11.04 -9.01
N ALA A 79 -7.96 11.76 -8.13
CA ALA A 79 -9.01 12.72 -8.52
C ALA A 79 -8.50 13.85 -9.43
N THR A 80 -7.18 14.12 -9.46
CA THR A 80 -6.58 15.08 -10.38
C THR A 80 -6.26 14.52 -11.77
N THR A 81 -6.25 13.19 -11.94
CA THR A 81 -5.87 12.51 -13.18
C THR A 81 -6.96 11.61 -13.75
N GLY A 82 -8.05 11.39 -13.02
CA GLY A 82 -9.16 10.51 -13.40
C GLY A 82 -10.51 11.04 -12.90
N GLN A 83 -11.58 10.36 -13.29
CA GLN A 83 -12.94 10.70 -12.89
C GLN A 83 -13.27 10.08 -11.53
N THR A 84 -13.87 10.87 -10.63
CA THR A 84 -14.39 10.38 -9.35
C THR A 84 -15.84 9.90 -9.49
N PRO A 85 -16.30 8.92 -8.68
CA PRO A 85 -15.53 8.10 -7.74
C PRO A 85 -14.47 7.24 -8.44
N LEU A 86 -13.29 7.08 -7.83
CA LEU A 86 -12.15 6.43 -8.48
C LEU A 86 -12.24 4.91 -8.50
N TYR A 87 -13.05 4.29 -7.64
CA TYR A 87 -13.19 2.83 -7.62
C TYR A 87 -13.74 2.30 -8.96
N PRO A 88 -13.16 1.23 -9.55
CA PRO A 88 -12.10 0.36 -9.01
C PRO A 88 -10.67 0.69 -9.49
N THR A 89 -10.47 1.75 -10.28
CA THR A 89 -9.26 1.95 -11.09
C THR A 89 -7.93 1.88 -10.31
N PRO A 90 -7.73 2.57 -9.16
CA PRO A 90 -6.45 2.49 -8.43
C PRO A 90 -6.12 1.08 -7.92
N LEU A 91 -7.15 0.30 -7.53
CA LEU A 91 -6.95 -1.08 -7.08
C LEU A 91 -6.52 -1.99 -8.23
N GLU A 92 -7.13 -1.84 -9.39
CA GLU A 92 -6.73 -2.59 -10.59
C GLU A 92 -5.30 -2.26 -11.03
N GLU A 93 -4.89 -1.00 -10.90
CA GLU A 93 -3.53 -0.55 -11.16
C GLU A 93 -2.53 -1.13 -10.17
N ALA A 94 -2.83 -1.12 -8.86
CA ALA A 94 -1.95 -1.71 -7.85
C ALA A 94 -1.78 -3.23 -8.05
N LEU A 95 -2.88 -3.96 -8.28
CA LEU A 95 -2.82 -5.39 -8.60
C LEU A 95 -2.09 -5.65 -9.93
N GLY A 96 -2.29 -4.78 -10.93
CA GLY A 96 -1.58 -4.82 -12.21
C GLY A 96 -0.07 -4.61 -12.05
N ALA A 97 0.34 -3.67 -11.21
CA ALA A 97 1.73 -3.40 -10.90
C ALA A 97 2.41 -4.61 -10.23
N VAL A 98 1.75 -5.25 -9.25
CA VAL A 98 2.26 -6.48 -8.62
C VAL A 98 2.50 -7.57 -9.67
N ARG A 99 1.49 -7.86 -10.52
CA ARG A 99 1.63 -8.86 -11.60
C ARG A 99 2.74 -8.50 -12.58
N TYR A 100 2.84 -7.23 -12.96
CA TYR A 100 3.87 -6.76 -13.87
C TYR A 100 5.26 -6.95 -13.27
N ILE A 101 5.50 -6.53 -12.02
CA ILE A 101 6.79 -6.70 -11.33
C ILE A 101 7.17 -8.17 -11.22
N ARG A 102 6.23 -9.05 -10.83
CA ARG A 102 6.47 -10.50 -10.78
C ARG A 102 6.87 -11.06 -12.15
N SER A 103 6.28 -10.57 -13.24
CA SER A 103 6.64 -11.00 -14.59
C SER A 103 8.05 -10.60 -15.04
N LEU A 104 8.69 -9.63 -14.36
CA LEU A 104 10.06 -9.21 -14.67
C LEU A 104 11.12 -10.16 -14.10
N ASP A 105 10.76 -11.00 -13.12
CA ASP A 105 11.66 -11.94 -12.43
C ASP A 105 12.96 -11.27 -11.90
N LYS A 106 12.83 -10.02 -11.42
CA LYS A 106 13.96 -9.22 -10.90
C LYS A 106 14.26 -9.47 -9.43
N VAL A 107 13.25 -9.88 -8.67
CA VAL A 107 13.31 -10.08 -7.23
C VAL A 107 12.62 -11.38 -6.87
N GLN A 108 13.16 -12.09 -5.88
CA GLN A 108 12.54 -13.29 -5.31
C GLN A 108 11.42 -12.91 -4.35
N LYS A 109 11.63 -11.88 -3.53
CA LYS A 109 10.63 -11.36 -2.59
C LYS A 109 10.12 -9.99 -3.03
N LEU A 110 8.82 -9.81 -3.05
CA LEU A 110 8.16 -8.55 -3.36
C LEU A 110 7.24 -8.14 -2.20
N GLY A 111 7.53 -6.99 -1.61
CA GLY A 111 6.62 -6.34 -0.66
C GLY A 111 5.89 -5.16 -1.26
N ILE A 112 4.92 -4.63 -0.51
CA ILE A 112 4.23 -3.36 -0.81
C ILE A 112 4.39 -2.39 0.35
N TRP A 113 4.60 -1.11 0.09
CA TRP A 113 4.73 -0.07 1.11
C TRP A 113 3.81 1.12 0.81
N GLY A 114 2.77 1.30 1.62
CA GLY A 114 1.82 2.40 1.46
C GLY A 114 1.83 3.46 2.56
N TYR A 115 1.50 4.69 2.19
CA TYR A 115 1.39 5.85 3.09
C TYR A 115 -0.01 6.48 3.06
N SER A 116 -0.63 6.77 4.22
CA SER A 116 -1.92 7.48 4.28
C SER A 116 -2.98 6.82 3.37
N ALA A 117 -3.54 7.53 2.37
CA ALA A 117 -4.43 6.98 1.36
C ALA A 117 -3.78 5.91 0.44
N GLY A 118 -2.49 6.04 0.16
CA GLY A 118 -1.69 4.98 -0.47
C GLY A 118 -1.47 3.80 0.46
N GLY A 119 -1.51 4.02 1.77
CA GLY A 119 -1.57 3.01 2.83
C GLY A 119 -2.85 2.18 2.71
N HIS A 120 -3.98 2.84 2.49
CA HIS A 120 -5.23 2.14 2.20
C HIS A 120 -5.13 1.30 0.91
N LEU A 121 -4.64 1.87 -0.19
CA LEU A 121 -4.46 1.14 -1.44
C LEU A 121 -3.53 -0.06 -1.26
N ALA A 122 -2.42 0.11 -0.55
CA ALA A 122 -1.47 -0.96 -0.24
C ALA A 122 -2.11 -2.04 0.65
N ALA A 123 -2.89 -1.66 1.66
CA ALA A 123 -3.56 -2.58 2.57
C ALA A 123 -4.60 -3.43 1.82
N ILE A 124 -5.51 -2.81 1.05
CA ILE A 124 -6.50 -3.54 0.23
C ILE A 124 -5.83 -4.43 -0.81
N THR A 125 -4.70 -4.01 -1.36
CA THR A 125 -3.92 -4.85 -2.29
C THR A 125 -3.33 -6.05 -1.56
N ALA A 126 -2.71 -5.85 -0.39
CA ALA A 126 -2.07 -6.90 0.40
C ALA A 126 -3.07 -7.93 0.95
N THR A 127 -4.28 -7.51 1.29
CA THR A 127 -5.35 -8.41 1.75
C THR A 127 -6.10 -9.09 0.60
N ASN A 128 -5.77 -8.78 -0.65
CA ASN A 128 -6.37 -9.44 -1.80
C ASN A 128 -5.69 -10.80 -2.03
N PRO A 129 -6.41 -11.93 -2.03
CA PRO A 129 -5.80 -13.26 -2.18
C PRO A 129 -5.16 -13.50 -3.56
N LYS A 130 -5.43 -12.63 -4.54
CA LYS A 130 -4.80 -12.68 -5.86
C LYS A 130 -3.51 -11.85 -5.94
N ALA A 131 -3.14 -11.13 -4.89
CA ALA A 131 -1.92 -10.36 -4.83
C ALA A 131 -0.77 -11.25 -4.34
N ASP A 132 0.16 -11.56 -5.25
CA ASP A 132 1.37 -12.34 -4.96
C ASP A 132 2.43 -11.46 -4.27
N LEU A 133 2.21 -11.16 -2.99
CA LEU A 133 3.05 -10.32 -2.13
C LEU A 133 3.59 -11.13 -0.95
N ASP A 134 4.87 -10.95 -0.61
CA ASP A 134 5.52 -11.66 0.50
C ASP A 134 5.36 -10.93 1.85
N PHE A 135 5.20 -9.60 1.82
CA PHE A 135 5.10 -8.73 3.00
C PHE A 135 4.47 -7.37 2.68
N GLY A 136 4.00 -6.67 3.70
CA GLY A 136 3.47 -5.30 3.56
C GLY A 136 4.00 -4.34 4.63
N ILE A 137 4.18 -3.09 4.26
CA ILE A 137 4.59 -1.98 5.14
C ILE A 137 3.54 -0.89 5.01
N LEU A 138 2.95 -0.46 6.12
CA LEU A 138 1.94 0.58 6.14
C LEU A 138 2.38 1.70 7.08
N THR A 139 2.31 2.95 6.62
CA THR A 139 2.76 4.12 7.38
C THR A 139 1.61 5.11 7.49
N TYR A 140 1.18 5.39 8.73
CA TYR A 140 -0.01 6.19 9.08
C TYR A 140 -1.20 5.91 8.14
N PRO A 141 -1.56 4.63 7.92
CA PRO A 141 -2.47 4.26 6.84
C PRO A 141 -3.90 4.66 7.15
N VAL A 142 -4.62 5.10 6.11
CA VAL A 142 -6.07 4.88 6.07
C VAL A 142 -6.28 3.37 5.91
N ILE A 143 -7.23 2.78 6.64
CA ILE A 143 -7.52 1.34 6.63
C ILE A 143 -9.00 1.11 6.35
N THR A 144 -9.86 1.74 7.12
CA THR A 144 -11.30 1.57 7.01
C THR A 144 -11.93 2.71 6.21
N MET A 145 -13.01 2.41 5.51
CA MET A 145 -13.88 3.38 4.85
C MET A 145 -15.13 3.69 5.68
N ASP A 146 -15.21 3.15 6.91
CA ASP A 146 -16.23 3.50 7.89
C ASP A 146 -16.09 4.97 8.32
N ASP A 147 -17.21 5.69 8.32
CA ASP A 147 -17.23 7.13 8.57
C ASP A 147 -16.74 7.54 9.96
N ALA A 148 -16.77 6.62 10.94
CA ALA A 148 -16.30 6.90 12.30
C ALA A 148 -14.79 7.13 12.36
N TRP A 149 -14.01 6.47 11.50
CA TRP A 149 -12.54 6.44 11.61
C TRP A 149 -11.80 6.75 10.32
N THR A 150 -12.47 6.70 9.17
CA THR A 150 -11.83 6.96 7.88
C THR A 150 -11.32 8.39 7.74
N HIS A 151 -10.37 8.59 6.82
CA HIS A 151 -10.07 9.91 6.32
C HIS A 151 -11.10 10.31 5.25
N GLN A 152 -11.98 11.25 5.60
CA GLN A 152 -13.15 11.61 4.79
C GLN A 152 -12.81 12.00 3.35
N GLY A 153 -11.74 12.78 3.13
CA GLY A 153 -11.32 13.15 1.77
C GLY A 153 -10.92 11.95 0.92
N SER A 154 -10.26 10.94 1.53
CA SER A 154 -9.88 9.70 0.84
C SER A 154 -11.10 8.88 0.47
N ARG A 155 -12.06 8.74 1.39
CA ARG A 155 -13.31 8.03 1.15
C ARG A 155 -14.11 8.67 0.02
N VAL A 156 -14.31 9.98 0.06
CA VAL A 156 -15.10 10.70 -0.95
C VAL A 156 -14.44 10.60 -2.33
N ASN A 157 -13.13 10.80 -2.44
CA ASN A 157 -12.43 10.67 -3.73
C ASN A 157 -12.56 9.24 -4.30
N LEU A 158 -12.46 8.22 -3.45
CA LEU A 158 -12.47 6.83 -3.89
C LEU A 158 -13.89 6.29 -4.17
N LEU A 159 -14.83 6.52 -3.26
CA LEU A 159 -16.15 5.87 -3.24
C LEU A 159 -17.33 6.83 -3.54
N GLY A 160 -17.08 8.14 -3.55
CA GLY A 160 -18.10 9.17 -3.69
C GLY A 160 -18.78 9.55 -2.37
N ASP A 161 -19.77 10.43 -2.46
CA ASP A 161 -20.46 11.00 -1.29
C ASP A 161 -21.40 10.01 -0.59
N SER A 162 -21.95 9.04 -1.33
CA SER A 162 -22.96 8.09 -0.82
C SER A 162 -22.72 6.67 -1.36
N PRO A 163 -21.59 6.04 -0.98
CA PRO A 163 -21.34 4.66 -1.37
C PRO A 163 -22.30 3.70 -0.68
N SER A 164 -22.53 2.54 -1.30
CA SER A 164 -23.25 1.46 -0.63
C SER A 164 -22.44 0.91 0.55
N GLU A 165 -23.13 0.40 1.57
CA GLU A 165 -22.48 -0.28 2.70
C GLU A 165 -21.59 -1.44 2.22
N GLU A 166 -22.03 -2.18 1.21
CA GLU A 166 -21.22 -3.26 0.63
C GLU A 166 -19.87 -2.74 0.08
N LEU A 167 -19.88 -1.61 -0.62
CA LEU A 167 -18.66 -1.03 -1.17
C LEU A 167 -17.74 -0.50 -0.07
N VAL A 168 -18.32 0.13 0.98
CA VAL A 168 -17.57 0.57 2.16
C VAL A 168 -16.85 -0.61 2.82
N ARG A 169 -17.56 -1.70 3.07
CA ARG A 169 -16.99 -2.91 3.68
C ARG A 169 -15.92 -3.55 2.80
N ARG A 170 -16.20 -3.67 1.50
CA ARG A 170 -15.24 -4.20 0.50
C ARG A 170 -13.95 -3.40 0.44
N MET A 171 -14.05 -2.09 0.62
CA MET A 171 -12.92 -1.16 0.62
C MET A 171 -12.46 -0.82 2.04
N SER A 172 -12.76 -1.64 3.05
CA SER A 172 -12.20 -1.50 4.41
C SER A 172 -11.23 -2.66 4.65
N ALA A 173 -9.93 -2.37 4.70
CA ALA A 173 -8.89 -3.40 4.68
C ALA A 173 -8.88 -4.30 5.92
N ASP A 174 -9.34 -3.77 7.06
CA ASP A 174 -9.58 -4.54 8.28
C ASP A 174 -10.66 -5.62 8.11
N GLU A 175 -11.64 -5.43 7.22
CA GLU A 175 -12.65 -6.44 6.88
C GLU A 175 -12.18 -7.44 5.81
N GLN A 176 -11.04 -7.20 5.16
CA GLN A 176 -10.52 -8.06 4.10
C GLN A 176 -9.38 -8.98 4.56
N VAL A 177 -8.93 -8.86 5.82
CA VAL A 177 -7.84 -9.69 6.34
C VAL A 177 -8.26 -11.16 6.39
N THR A 178 -7.38 -12.02 5.88
CA THR A 178 -7.49 -13.48 5.95
C THR A 178 -6.16 -14.09 6.40
N ALA A 179 -6.12 -15.39 6.63
CA ALA A 179 -4.87 -16.11 6.90
C ALA A 179 -3.86 -16.09 5.72
N GLU A 180 -4.29 -15.70 4.52
CA GLU A 180 -3.44 -15.53 3.33
C GLU A 180 -2.82 -14.13 3.24
N THR A 181 -3.27 -13.18 4.06
CA THR A 181 -2.66 -11.84 4.14
C THR A 181 -1.19 -11.97 4.55
N PRO A 182 -0.26 -11.30 3.85
CA PRO A 182 1.16 -11.45 4.14
C PRO A 182 1.52 -10.81 5.48
N ARG A 183 2.74 -11.08 5.96
CA ARG A 183 3.23 -10.44 7.19
C ARG A 183 3.30 -8.93 7.04
N MET A 184 2.89 -8.20 8.08
CA MET A 184 2.74 -6.75 8.01
C MET A 184 3.65 -6.02 9.01
N PHE A 185 4.21 -4.89 8.58
CA PHE A 185 4.74 -3.86 9.46
C PHE A 185 3.83 -2.64 9.40
N VAL A 186 3.43 -2.08 10.55
CA VAL A 186 2.56 -0.89 10.61
C VAL A 186 3.13 0.16 11.54
N TYR A 187 3.44 1.34 11.00
CA TYR A 187 3.80 2.53 11.77
C TYR A 187 2.64 3.52 11.85
N HIS A 188 2.46 4.18 13.00
CA HIS A 188 1.53 5.31 13.17
C HIS A 188 1.99 6.24 14.31
N SER A 189 1.57 7.50 14.28
CA SER A 189 1.59 8.37 15.47
C SER A 189 0.23 8.30 16.17
N ALA A 190 0.20 8.18 17.51
CA ALA A 190 -1.03 8.06 18.29
C ALA A 190 -1.90 9.33 18.25
N ASN A 191 -1.28 10.50 18.06
CA ASN A 191 -1.95 11.79 18.00
C ASN A 191 -2.21 12.30 16.57
N ASP A 192 -2.14 11.43 15.57
CA ASP A 192 -2.41 11.81 14.18
C ASP A 192 -3.83 12.39 14.05
N ALA A 193 -3.90 13.67 13.73
CA ALA A 193 -5.15 14.42 13.67
C ALA A 193 -5.89 14.29 12.33
N ALA A 194 -5.22 13.77 11.29
CA ALA A 194 -5.80 13.62 9.95
C ALA A 194 -6.33 12.19 9.73
N VAL A 195 -5.55 11.20 10.14
CA VAL A 195 -5.94 9.79 10.08
C VAL A 195 -5.89 9.24 11.51
N PRO A 196 -7.04 9.04 12.17
CA PRO A 196 -7.05 8.54 13.54
C PRO A 196 -6.34 7.17 13.64
N VAL A 197 -5.54 6.99 14.71
CA VAL A 197 -4.79 5.76 15.00
C VAL A 197 -5.67 4.50 15.04
N GLN A 198 -6.98 4.66 15.22
CA GLN A 198 -8.00 3.62 15.12
C GLN A 198 -7.90 2.83 13.81
N ASN A 199 -7.50 3.45 12.69
CA ASN A 199 -7.24 2.73 11.45
C ASN A 199 -6.21 1.61 11.66
N THR A 200 -5.08 1.92 12.27
CA THR A 200 -4.06 0.91 12.61
C THR A 200 -4.59 -0.09 13.63
N LEU A 201 -5.25 0.36 14.70
CA LEU A 201 -5.74 -0.56 15.74
C LEU A 201 -6.75 -1.59 15.21
N LEU A 202 -7.69 -1.17 14.34
CA LEU A 202 -8.64 -2.06 13.67
C LEU A 202 -7.92 -3.09 12.80
N PHE A 203 -6.92 -2.65 12.01
CA PHE A 203 -6.16 -3.56 11.17
C PHE A 203 -5.35 -4.57 11.98
N LEU A 204 -4.67 -4.13 13.05
CA LEU A 204 -3.91 -5.02 13.94
C LEU A 204 -4.83 -6.04 14.63
N GLN A 205 -6.03 -5.64 15.03
CA GLN A 205 -7.04 -6.55 15.57
C GLN A 205 -7.43 -7.62 14.55
N ALA A 206 -7.68 -7.22 13.29
CA ALA A 206 -8.02 -8.15 12.22
C ALA A 206 -6.87 -9.12 11.87
N LEU A 207 -5.62 -8.62 11.83
CA LEU A 207 -4.42 -9.44 11.65
C LEU A 207 -4.26 -10.46 12.77
N ALA A 208 -4.43 -10.03 14.04
CA ALA A 208 -4.37 -10.91 15.20
C ALA A 208 -5.46 -11.99 15.17
N ALA A 209 -6.70 -11.62 14.82
CA ALA A 209 -7.83 -12.55 14.73
C ALA A 209 -7.61 -13.64 13.66
N ASN A 210 -6.89 -13.31 12.59
CA ASN A 210 -6.55 -14.23 11.50
C ASN A 210 -5.16 -14.89 11.66
N GLN A 211 -4.49 -14.68 12.80
CA GLN A 211 -3.16 -15.24 13.09
C GLN A 211 -2.07 -14.82 12.08
N VAL A 212 -2.22 -13.65 11.46
CA VAL A 212 -1.23 -13.08 10.54
C VAL A 212 -0.09 -12.45 11.35
N PRO A 213 1.18 -12.81 11.13
CA PRO A 213 2.29 -12.18 11.85
C PRO A 213 2.42 -10.70 11.51
N PHE A 214 2.54 -9.85 12.53
CA PHE A 214 2.78 -8.42 12.34
C PHE A 214 3.75 -7.84 13.36
N GLN A 215 4.38 -6.73 12.98
CA GLN A 215 5.09 -5.83 13.89
C GLN A 215 4.48 -4.43 13.77
N THR A 216 4.42 -3.69 14.87
CA THR A 216 3.94 -2.32 14.86
C THR A 216 4.85 -1.40 15.66
N SER A 217 4.88 -0.12 15.27
CA SER A 217 5.48 0.97 16.04
C SER A 217 4.48 2.12 16.10
N ILE A 218 3.90 2.36 17.27
CA ILE A 218 3.04 3.52 17.52
C ILE A 218 3.79 4.50 18.41
N LEU A 219 4.16 5.65 17.86
CA LEU A 219 4.78 6.73 18.64
C LEU A 219 3.70 7.58 19.33
N PRO A 220 3.98 8.17 20.50
CA PRO A 220 3.00 9.00 21.20
C PRO A 220 2.62 10.25 20.41
N ASP A 221 3.56 10.80 19.63
CA ASP A 221 3.34 12.02 18.87
C ASP A 221 4.10 12.07 17.53
N GLY A 222 3.48 12.74 16.55
CA GLY A 222 4.05 13.07 15.25
C GLY A 222 2.96 13.50 14.28
N GLU A 223 3.21 14.53 13.47
CA GLU A 223 2.22 15.02 12.50
C GLU A 223 1.90 13.96 11.44
N HIS A 224 0.71 14.02 10.87
CA HIS A 224 0.38 13.23 9.69
C HIS A 224 1.35 13.57 8.54
N GLY A 225 1.79 12.55 7.79
CA GLY A 225 2.71 12.79 6.67
C GLY A 225 4.16 13.08 7.08
N ILE A 226 4.58 12.66 8.28
CA ILE A 226 5.96 12.76 8.76
C ILE A 226 6.96 11.92 7.92
N ALA A 227 6.46 11.07 7.01
CA ALA A 227 7.25 10.16 6.18
C ALA A 227 8.21 9.32 7.04
N LEU A 228 9.49 9.27 6.67
CA LEU A 228 10.51 8.48 7.38
C LEU A 228 11.09 9.19 8.61
N ALA A 229 10.93 10.50 8.74
CA ALA A 229 11.49 11.29 9.83
C ALA A 229 13.00 11.06 10.12
N LEU A 230 13.81 10.73 9.10
CA LEU A 230 15.21 10.28 9.27
C LEU A 230 16.11 11.23 10.08
N ASN A 231 15.83 12.52 10.02
CA ASN A 231 16.59 13.57 10.71
C ASN A 231 15.98 13.97 12.07
N ASP A 232 14.85 13.38 12.47
CA ASP A 232 14.22 13.61 13.77
C ASP A 232 14.69 12.55 14.78
N PRO A 233 15.51 12.91 15.78
CA PRO A 233 16.04 11.94 16.75
C PRO A 233 14.96 11.35 17.68
N VAL A 234 13.77 11.94 17.73
CA VAL A 234 12.65 11.50 18.57
C VAL A 234 11.66 10.67 17.76
N ARG A 235 11.42 11.04 16.51
CA ARG A 235 10.34 10.45 15.68
C ARG A 235 10.84 9.57 14.54
N ASN A 236 12.15 9.43 14.38
CA ASN A 236 12.70 8.45 13.45
C ASN A 236 12.33 7.03 13.89
N TRP A 237 11.42 6.42 13.15
CA TRP A 237 10.92 5.07 13.38
C TRP A 237 11.60 4.01 12.52
N THR A 238 12.45 4.43 11.57
CA THR A 238 13.09 3.52 10.62
C THR A 238 13.98 2.45 11.26
N PRO A 239 14.60 2.63 12.44
CA PRO A 239 15.32 1.53 13.09
C PRO A 239 14.44 0.30 13.39
N GLU A 240 13.16 0.50 13.71
CA GLU A 240 12.22 -0.63 13.90
C GLU A 240 11.86 -1.30 12.58
N LEU A 241 11.76 -0.52 11.50
CA LEU A 241 11.59 -1.04 10.15
C LEU A 241 12.82 -1.83 9.72
N ASP A 242 14.03 -1.31 9.91
CA ASP A 242 15.29 -1.98 9.59
C ASP A 242 15.40 -3.32 10.30
N ARG A 243 15.06 -3.35 11.59
CA ARG A 243 15.04 -4.59 12.37
C ARG A 243 14.04 -5.59 11.77
N TRP A 244 12.83 -5.15 11.45
CA TRP A 244 11.83 -6.02 10.85
C TRP A 244 12.25 -6.53 9.46
N MET A 245 12.73 -5.64 8.59
CA MET A 245 13.23 -5.95 7.25
C MET A 245 14.44 -6.90 7.25
N ASN A 246 15.21 -6.95 8.34
CA ASN A 246 16.38 -7.82 8.42
C ASN A 246 16.09 -9.22 9.00
N TYR A 247 15.10 -9.32 9.89
CA TYR A 247 14.88 -10.53 10.70
C TYR A 247 13.51 -11.17 10.51
N SER A 248 12.56 -10.45 9.91
CA SER A 248 11.19 -10.92 9.71
C SER A 248 10.82 -11.11 8.25
N ILE A 249 11.63 -10.68 7.28
CA ILE A 249 11.45 -11.01 5.87
C ILE A 249 12.67 -11.78 5.36
#